data_AF-A0A7Z9BND5-F1
#
_entry.id   AF-A0A7Z9BND5-F1
#
_cell.length_a   1.000
_cell.length_b   1.000
_cell.length_c   1.000
_cell.angle_alpha   90.00
_cell.angle_beta   90.00
_cell.angle_gamma   90.00
#
_symmetry.space_group_name_H-M   'P 1'
#
loop_
_entity.id
_entity.type
_entity.pdbx_description
1 polymer ?
#
loop_
_entity_poly.entity_id
_entity_poly.type
_entity_poly.pdbx_seq_one_letter_code
_entity_poly.pdbx_strand_id
1 'polypeptide(L)'
;MGSGDDLITGEATISNNWTALFNSQIIDMGNGSDTITGSGGAWGLVNDGTINTGNGEDIITGAGSFRGIENNGTIDTGAGKDTVDALTGGFRNNPDVGNGMIILGNGNDELKGFGSGRFDGGNGNKDEIFLGQGSYSVSGFPNADGFYTVSYQGIDMFVKNFELISIAGNPATTFGFSEIIGKSFLV
;
A
#
# COMPACT_ATOMS: atom_id res chain seq x y z
N MET A 1 11.71 -6.06 15.98
CA MET A 1 12.74 -7.10 16.15
C MET A 1 13.97 -6.33 16.60
N GLY A 2 15.18 -6.67 16.18
CA GLY A 2 16.39 -6.01 16.67
C GLY A 2 16.84 -4.89 15.73
N SER A 3 18.14 -4.68 15.70
CA SER A 3 18.79 -4.07 14.54
C SER A 3 19.21 -5.18 13.56
N GLY A 4 19.16 -4.91 12.27
CA GLY A 4 19.54 -5.82 11.19
C GLY A 4 18.35 -6.10 10.27
N ASP A 5 18.65 -6.64 9.10
CA ASP A 5 17.64 -6.97 8.09
C ASP A 5 16.85 -8.21 8.53
N ASP A 6 15.59 -8.03 8.86
CA ASP A 6 14.68 -9.06 9.37
C ASP A 6 13.68 -9.52 8.28
N LEU A 7 13.26 -10.79 8.36
CA LEU A 7 12.37 -11.41 7.37
C LEU A 7 11.19 -12.12 8.06
N ILE A 8 9.97 -11.75 7.69
CA ILE A 8 8.74 -12.51 7.95
C ILE A 8 8.15 -12.99 6.64
N THR A 9 7.90 -14.29 6.52
CA THR A 9 7.13 -14.87 5.43
C THR A 9 5.96 -15.70 5.93
N GLY A 10 4.81 -15.53 5.29
CA GLY A 10 3.65 -16.41 5.39
C GLY A 10 3.31 -16.96 4.02
N GLU A 11 3.16 -18.27 3.90
CA GLU A 11 2.73 -18.93 2.67
C GLU A 11 1.57 -19.88 2.95
N ALA A 12 0.48 -19.72 2.21
CA ALA A 12 -0.64 -20.66 2.21
C ALA A 12 -0.73 -21.35 0.84
N THR A 13 -0.12 -22.53 0.73
CA THR A 13 0.05 -23.31 -0.51
C THR A 13 -1.12 -24.22 -0.86
N ILE A 14 -2.15 -24.28 -0.02
CA ILE A 14 -3.33 -25.15 -0.19
C ILE A 14 -4.57 -24.28 -0.34
N SER A 15 -5.42 -24.60 -1.33
CA SER A 15 -6.64 -23.88 -1.75
C SER A 15 -7.68 -23.56 -0.66
N ASN A 16 -7.45 -24.01 0.57
CA ASN A 16 -8.34 -23.92 1.72
C ASN A 16 -7.73 -23.14 2.90
N ASN A 17 -6.47 -22.66 2.82
CA ASN A 17 -5.97 -21.62 3.73
C ASN A 17 -6.21 -20.26 3.08
N TRP A 18 -7.08 -19.49 3.72
CA TRP A 18 -7.57 -18.22 3.19
C TRP A 18 -6.53 -17.12 3.36
N THR A 19 -5.75 -17.15 4.43
CA THR A 19 -4.84 -16.07 4.83
C THR A 19 -3.44 -16.60 5.08
N ALA A 20 -2.42 -15.94 4.50
CA ALA A 20 -1.03 -16.35 4.71
C ALA A 20 -0.38 -15.67 5.91
N LEU A 21 -0.64 -14.38 6.10
CA LEU A 21 -0.16 -13.61 7.25
C LEU A 21 -1.31 -12.81 7.86
N PHE A 22 -1.55 -13.00 9.17
CA PHE A 22 -2.55 -12.26 9.93
C PHE A 22 -1.90 -11.59 11.14
N ASN A 23 -1.89 -10.27 11.17
CA ASN A 23 -1.50 -9.48 12.33
C ASN A 23 -2.75 -8.90 13.01
N SER A 24 -2.91 -9.15 14.31
CA SER A 24 -3.94 -8.53 15.14
C SER A 24 -3.38 -7.64 16.24
N GLN A 25 -2.05 -7.61 16.40
CA GLN A 25 -1.38 -6.92 17.49
C GLN A 25 -0.25 -6.06 16.91
N ILE A 26 0.98 -6.20 17.38
CA ILE A 26 2.10 -5.39 16.92
C ILE A 26 3.13 -6.31 16.27
N ILE A 27 3.48 -5.99 15.03
CA ILE A 27 4.71 -6.40 14.39
C ILE A 27 5.59 -5.16 14.33
N ASP A 28 6.73 -5.22 14.99
CA ASP A 28 7.77 -4.20 14.96
C ASP A 28 8.99 -4.93 14.37
N MET A 29 9.55 -4.45 13.25
CA MET A 29 10.72 -5.05 12.59
C MET A 29 12.02 -4.39 13.09
N GLY A 30 12.09 -3.07 13.18
CA GLY A 30 13.11 -2.38 13.97
C GLY A 30 13.94 -1.44 13.12
N ASN A 31 15.25 -1.64 13.03
CA ASN A 31 16.07 -0.93 12.05
C ASN A 31 16.76 -1.96 11.18
N GLY A 32 16.86 -1.71 9.89
CA GLY A 32 17.36 -2.68 8.91
C GLY A 32 16.50 -2.61 7.66
N SER A 33 16.96 -3.20 6.56
CA SER A 33 16.13 -3.39 5.38
C SER A 33 15.27 -4.64 5.59
N ASP A 34 14.06 -4.44 6.09
CA ASP A 34 13.18 -5.50 6.53
C ASP A 34 12.23 -5.95 5.41
N THR A 35 11.80 -7.21 5.48
CA THR A 35 10.86 -7.78 4.51
C THR A 35 9.74 -8.53 5.19
N ILE A 36 8.51 -8.19 4.82
CA ILE A 36 7.29 -8.92 5.19
C ILE A 36 6.60 -9.39 3.92
N THR A 37 6.41 -10.70 3.77
CA THR A 37 5.69 -11.28 2.63
C THR A 37 4.56 -12.19 3.08
N GLY A 38 3.33 -11.89 2.67
CA GLY A 38 2.16 -12.76 2.81
C GLY A 38 1.66 -13.24 1.46
N SER A 39 1.83 -14.53 1.14
CA SER A 39 1.38 -15.15 -0.11
C SER A 39 0.30 -16.20 0.17
N GLY A 40 -0.97 -15.81 0.02
CA GLY A 40 -2.11 -16.63 0.38
C GLY A 40 -3.03 -16.97 -0.78
N GLY A 41 -3.87 -17.99 -0.59
CA GLY A 41 -4.86 -18.37 -1.60
C GLY A 41 -5.81 -17.21 -1.89
N ALA A 42 -6.55 -16.75 -0.88
CA ALA A 42 -7.50 -15.65 -1.02
C ALA A 42 -6.92 -14.30 -0.54
N TRP A 43 -6.29 -14.28 0.63
CA TRP A 43 -5.76 -13.10 1.33
C TRP A 43 -4.27 -13.27 1.55
N GLY A 44 -3.47 -12.34 1.05
CA GLY A 44 -2.01 -12.34 1.23
C GLY A 44 -1.63 -11.96 2.65
N LEU A 45 -1.77 -10.67 2.96
CA LEU A 45 -1.50 -10.09 4.27
C LEU A 45 -2.77 -9.41 4.80
N VAL A 46 -3.14 -9.74 6.03
CA VAL A 46 -4.21 -9.06 6.77
C VAL A 46 -3.62 -8.41 8.01
N ASN A 47 -3.86 -7.11 8.16
CA ASN A 47 -3.41 -6.32 9.29
C ASN A 47 -4.60 -5.63 9.98
N ASP A 48 -4.98 -6.17 11.12
CA ASP A 48 -5.94 -5.57 12.06
C ASP A 48 -5.24 -4.82 13.21
N GLY A 49 -3.91 -4.93 13.29
CA GLY A 49 -3.08 -4.29 14.31
C GLY A 49 -2.15 -3.22 13.74
N THR A 50 -0.93 -3.17 14.26
CA THR A 50 0.14 -2.28 13.80
C THR A 50 1.29 -3.10 13.22
N ILE A 51 1.75 -2.70 12.04
CA ILE A 51 3.03 -3.12 11.46
C ILE A 51 3.90 -1.87 11.40
N ASN A 52 5.09 -1.93 11.97
CA ASN A 52 6.12 -0.90 11.90
C ASN A 52 7.41 -1.55 11.39
N THR A 53 7.93 -1.12 10.24
CA THR A 53 9.21 -1.66 9.72
C THR A 53 10.39 -0.87 10.26
N GLY A 54 10.29 0.46 10.28
CA GLY A 54 11.17 1.33 11.05
C GLY A 54 12.15 2.07 10.15
N ASN A 55 13.47 2.02 10.38
CA ASN A 55 14.41 2.69 9.47
C ASN A 55 15.09 1.66 8.57
N GLY A 56 15.10 1.90 7.26
CA GLY A 56 15.73 1.05 6.27
C GLY A 56 15.02 1.13 4.92
N GLU A 57 15.51 0.40 3.92
CA GLU A 57 14.72 0.21 2.70
C GLU A 57 13.84 -1.04 2.90
N ASP A 58 12.58 -0.83 3.28
CA ASP A 58 11.69 -1.90 3.71
C ASP A 58 10.74 -2.35 2.61
N ILE A 59 10.35 -3.63 2.66
CA ILE A 59 9.44 -4.23 1.68
C ILE A 59 8.30 -4.95 2.38
N ILE A 60 7.06 -4.54 2.09
CA ILE A 60 5.86 -5.25 2.49
C ILE A 60 5.14 -5.71 1.23
N THR A 61 4.98 -7.03 1.06
CA THR A 61 4.27 -7.63 -0.07
C THR A 61 3.10 -8.47 0.41
N GLY A 62 1.92 -8.21 -0.12
CA GLY A 62 0.73 -9.06 0.07
C GLY A 62 0.20 -9.54 -1.27
N ALA A 63 0.14 -10.86 -1.45
CA ALA A 63 -0.38 -11.50 -2.64
C ALA A 63 -1.50 -12.49 -2.27
N GLY A 64 -2.72 -12.19 -2.71
CA GLY A 64 -3.87 -13.07 -2.58
C GLY A 64 -4.82 -12.90 -3.75
N SER A 65 -5.56 -13.95 -4.13
CA SER A 65 -6.44 -13.88 -5.31
C SER A 65 -7.61 -12.90 -5.16
N PHE A 66 -7.96 -12.56 -3.91
CA PHE A 66 -9.08 -11.66 -3.59
C PHE A 66 -8.63 -10.39 -2.86
N ARG A 67 -7.62 -10.50 -1.98
CA ARG A 67 -7.04 -9.39 -1.22
C ARG A 67 -5.53 -9.57 -1.18
N GLY A 68 -4.77 -8.62 -1.75
CA GLY A 68 -3.32 -8.61 -1.62
C GLY A 68 -2.93 -8.23 -0.20
N ILE A 69 -3.26 -6.99 0.14
CA ILE A 69 -3.12 -6.43 1.49
C ILE A 69 -4.49 -5.95 1.96
N GLU A 70 -5.02 -6.56 3.02
CA GLU A 70 -6.13 -6.02 3.78
C GLU A 70 -5.59 -5.30 5.00
N ASN A 71 -5.79 -3.98 5.07
CA ASN A 71 -5.33 -3.17 6.18
C ASN A 71 -6.51 -2.48 6.85
N ASN A 72 -6.81 -2.93 8.07
CA ASN A 72 -7.82 -2.34 8.95
C ASN A 72 -7.17 -1.56 10.11
N GLY A 73 -5.88 -1.77 10.36
CA GLY A 73 -5.09 -1.04 11.34
C GLY A 73 -4.11 -0.05 10.71
N THR A 74 -2.85 -0.11 11.14
CA THR A 74 -1.78 0.77 10.66
C THR A 74 -0.60 -0.03 10.13
N ILE A 75 -0.09 0.38 8.98
CA ILE A 75 1.21 -0.01 8.46
C ILE A 75 2.03 1.28 8.36
N ASP A 76 3.18 1.33 9.01
CA ASP A 76 4.12 2.44 9.00
C ASP A 76 5.48 1.90 8.55
N THR A 77 6.00 2.37 7.42
CA THR A 77 7.31 1.93 6.94
C THR A 77 8.47 2.76 7.46
N GLY A 78 8.17 3.89 8.11
CA GLY A 78 9.16 4.69 8.82
C GLY A 78 10.06 5.53 7.91
N ALA A 79 11.34 5.21 7.76
CA ALA A 79 12.24 6.05 6.97
C ALA A 79 13.18 5.22 6.10
N GLY A 80 13.25 5.58 4.82
CA GLY A 80 14.17 5.03 3.84
C GLY A 80 13.56 5.06 2.46
N LYS A 81 13.79 4.02 1.65
CA LYS A 81 13.11 3.88 0.37
C LYS A 81 12.25 2.64 0.46
N ASP A 82 10.98 2.82 0.81
CA ASP A 82 10.11 1.73 1.16
C ASP A 82 9.23 1.31 -0.01
N THR A 83 8.77 0.06 0.03
CA THR A 83 7.82 -0.47 -0.95
C THR A 83 6.71 -1.22 -0.25
N VAL A 84 5.47 -0.83 -0.53
CA VAL A 84 4.27 -1.58 -0.15
C VAL A 84 3.57 -2.09 -1.42
N ASP A 85 3.62 -3.40 -1.66
CA ASP A 85 3.13 -4.05 -2.88
C ASP A 85 1.90 -4.93 -2.62
N ALA A 86 0.77 -4.51 -3.18
CA ALA A 86 -0.47 -5.26 -3.28
C ALA A 86 -0.96 -5.39 -4.74
N LEU A 87 -0.06 -5.39 -5.74
CA LEU A 87 -0.44 -5.53 -7.16
C LEU A 87 -1.26 -6.80 -7.42
N THR A 88 -0.97 -7.87 -6.67
CA THR A 88 -1.76 -9.11 -6.72
C THR A 88 -2.90 -9.03 -5.71
N GLY A 89 -4.14 -8.87 -6.22
CA GLY A 89 -5.36 -8.83 -5.40
C GLY A 89 -5.78 -7.44 -4.91
N GLY A 90 -4.87 -6.47 -4.94
CA GLY A 90 -5.15 -5.08 -4.56
C GLY A 90 -5.24 -4.83 -3.06
N PHE A 91 -5.45 -3.57 -2.72
CA PHE A 91 -5.70 -3.14 -1.35
C PHE A 91 -7.18 -3.28 -0.97
N ARG A 92 -7.43 -3.62 0.29
CA ARG A 92 -8.78 -3.65 0.87
C ARG A 92 -8.75 -3.14 2.31
N ASN A 93 -9.90 -2.65 2.73
CA ASN A 93 -10.23 -2.48 4.14
C ASN A 93 -11.63 -3.03 4.36
N ASN A 94 -11.93 -3.37 5.61
CA ASN A 94 -13.24 -3.77 6.05
C ASN A 94 -14.05 -2.50 6.40
N PRO A 95 -15.16 -2.24 5.69
CA PRO A 95 -15.95 -1.03 5.89
C PRO A 95 -16.54 -0.91 7.31
N ASP A 96 -16.65 -2.01 8.05
CA ASP A 96 -17.24 -2.03 9.40
C ASP A 96 -16.27 -1.57 10.50
N VAL A 97 -14.94 -1.62 10.25
CA VAL A 97 -13.89 -1.21 11.21
C VAL A 97 -13.18 0.08 10.81
N GLY A 98 -13.44 0.58 9.60
CA GLY A 98 -12.90 1.84 9.09
C GLY A 98 -11.83 1.64 8.02
N ASN A 99 -11.23 2.74 7.60
CA ASN A 99 -10.15 2.71 6.60
C ASN A 99 -8.81 2.63 7.33
N GLY A 100 -8.15 1.47 7.29
CA GLY A 100 -6.78 1.36 7.76
C GLY A 100 -5.85 2.32 7.01
N MET A 101 -4.75 2.67 7.65
CA MET A 101 -3.78 3.64 7.13
C MET A 101 -2.45 2.97 6.80
N ILE A 102 -1.92 3.25 5.62
CA ILE A 102 -0.54 2.95 5.23
C ILE A 102 0.20 4.29 5.18
N ILE A 103 1.30 4.38 5.91
CA ILE A 103 2.17 5.55 6.03
C ILE A 103 3.54 5.12 5.52
N LEU A 104 4.03 5.74 4.45
CA LEU A 104 5.33 5.41 3.88
C LEU A 104 6.48 6.17 4.57
N GLY A 105 6.17 7.31 5.19
CA GLY A 105 7.09 7.99 6.08
C GLY A 105 8.10 8.87 5.33
N ASN A 106 9.37 8.88 5.71
CA ASN A 106 10.37 9.73 5.05
C ASN A 106 11.10 8.93 3.98
N GLY A 107 11.06 9.38 2.73
CA GLY A 107 11.62 8.54 1.68
C GLY A 107 11.35 9.00 0.27
N ASN A 108 11.51 8.10 -0.67
CA ASN A 108 10.96 8.25 -2.02
C ASN A 108 10.31 6.91 -2.34
N ASP A 109 9.11 6.75 -1.79
CA ASP A 109 8.54 5.45 -1.53
C ASP A 109 7.63 4.97 -2.66
N GLU A 110 7.39 3.67 -2.71
CA GLU A 110 6.61 3.04 -3.77
C GLU A 110 5.39 2.34 -3.18
N LEU A 111 4.19 2.79 -3.58
CA LEU A 111 2.94 2.12 -3.29
C LEU A 111 2.42 1.43 -4.54
N LYS A 112 2.34 0.09 -4.54
CA LYS A 112 1.97 -0.67 -5.73
C LYS A 112 0.64 -1.38 -5.55
N GLY A 113 -0.28 -1.15 -6.47
CA GLY A 113 -1.63 -1.69 -6.45
C GLY A 113 -2.70 -0.62 -6.27
N PHE A 114 -3.94 -1.02 -6.50
CA PHE A 114 -5.13 -0.19 -6.33
C PHE A 114 -6.11 -0.86 -5.38
N GLY A 115 -6.89 -0.07 -4.66
CA GLY A 115 -7.91 -0.59 -3.79
C GLY A 115 -8.43 0.43 -2.79
N SER A 116 -9.20 -0.04 -1.81
CA SER A 116 -9.74 0.82 -0.77
C SER A 116 -8.77 0.93 0.41
N GLY A 117 -8.74 2.10 1.04
CA GLY A 117 -7.83 2.40 2.15
C GLY A 117 -7.37 3.85 2.15
N ARG A 118 -6.54 4.21 3.14
CA ARG A 118 -5.90 5.52 3.23
C ARG A 118 -4.39 5.36 3.14
N PHE A 119 -3.77 6.14 2.27
CA PHE A 119 -2.35 6.04 1.94
C PHE A 119 -1.69 7.41 2.02
N ASP A 120 -0.66 7.52 2.83
CA ASP A 120 0.14 8.73 3.05
C ASP A 120 1.55 8.44 2.55
N GLY A 121 1.96 9.08 1.45
CA GLY A 121 3.34 8.97 0.96
C GLY A 121 4.36 9.60 1.91
N GLY A 122 3.92 10.48 2.81
CA GLY A 122 4.77 11.06 3.84
C GLY A 122 5.65 12.19 3.31
N ASN A 123 6.93 12.19 3.69
CA ASN A 123 7.90 13.21 3.29
C ASN A 123 8.88 12.62 2.27
N GLY A 124 8.49 12.68 1.00
CA GLY A 124 9.38 12.49 -0.13
C GLY A 124 9.30 13.63 -1.12
N ASN A 125 10.04 13.48 -2.21
CA ASN A 125 9.86 14.34 -3.39
C ASN A 125 9.59 13.55 -4.67
N LYS A 126 9.43 12.23 -4.52
CA LYS A 126 9.16 11.27 -5.59
C LYS A 126 8.37 10.06 -5.06
N ASP A 127 7.51 10.26 -4.07
CA ASP A 127 6.63 9.19 -3.62
C ASP A 127 5.68 8.84 -4.77
N GLU A 128 5.62 7.55 -5.11
CA GLU A 128 5.04 7.09 -6.37
C GLU A 128 4.01 5.97 -6.18
N ILE A 129 2.85 6.17 -6.78
CA ILE A 129 1.80 5.14 -6.85
C ILE A 129 1.91 4.39 -8.18
N PHE A 130 2.01 3.06 -8.14
CA PHE A 130 1.95 2.20 -9.32
C PHE A 130 0.59 1.50 -9.40
N LEU A 131 -0.20 1.85 -10.41
CA LEU A 131 -1.52 1.31 -10.64
C LEU A 131 -1.53 0.23 -11.74
N GLY A 132 -2.49 -0.69 -11.67
CA GLY A 132 -2.80 -1.55 -12.82
C GLY A 132 -3.40 -0.74 -13.97
N GLN A 133 -3.53 -1.38 -15.14
CA GLN A 133 -4.18 -0.75 -16.29
C GLN A 133 -5.65 -0.42 -15.99
N GLY A 134 -6.09 0.78 -16.36
CA GLY A 134 -7.44 1.26 -16.10
C GLY A 134 -7.62 2.75 -16.36
N SER A 135 -8.88 3.17 -16.43
CA SER A 135 -9.23 4.60 -16.50
C SER A 135 -9.62 5.09 -15.10
N TYR A 136 -8.74 5.88 -14.50
CA TYR A 136 -8.90 6.39 -13.15
C TYR A 136 -9.33 7.85 -13.17
N SER A 137 -9.90 8.34 -12.08
CA SER A 137 -10.17 9.76 -11.86
C SER A 137 -9.65 10.23 -10.51
N VAL A 138 -9.14 11.45 -10.43
CA VAL A 138 -8.73 12.09 -9.17
C VAL A 138 -9.71 13.20 -8.81
N SER A 139 -10.11 13.28 -7.54
CA SER A 139 -10.92 14.39 -7.05
C SER A 139 -10.23 15.74 -7.29
N GLY A 140 -11.02 16.80 -7.53
CA GLY A 140 -10.48 18.15 -7.74
C GLY A 140 -10.00 18.84 -6.46
N PHE A 141 -10.41 18.32 -5.30
CA PHE A 141 -10.08 18.85 -3.99
C PHE A 141 -9.84 17.69 -3.02
N PRO A 142 -8.99 17.88 -2.00
CA PRO A 142 -8.85 16.92 -0.93
C PRO A 142 -10.05 16.98 0.02
N ASN A 143 -10.26 15.92 0.79
CA ASN A 143 -11.18 15.90 1.93
C ASN A 143 -10.61 16.74 3.11
N ALA A 144 -11.34 16.79 4.22
CA ALA A 144 -10.94 17.57 5.40
C ALA A 144 -9.59 17.13 6.02
N ASP A 145 -9.17 15.89 5.79
CA ASP A 145 -7.91 15.34 6.28
C ASP A 145 -6.75 15.48 5.28
N GLY A 146 -6.99 16.14 4.14
CA GLY A 146 -5.99 16.37 3.10
C GLY A 146 -5.88 15.28 2.03
N PHE A 147 -6.75 14.26 2.03
CA PHE A 147 -6.69 13.17 1.05
C PHE A 147 -7.48 13.47 -0.21
N TYR A 148 -6.85 13.28 -1.37
CA TYR A 148 -7.52 13.17 -2.65
C TYR A 148 -8.13 11.78 -2.81
N THR A 149 -9.22 11.69 -3.58
CA THR A 149 -9.84 10.41 -3.93
C THR A 149 -9.40 10.02 -5.33
N VAL A 150 -8.79 8.85 -5.47
CA VAL A 150 -8.52 8.19 -6.74
C VAL A 150 -9.56 7.09 -6.93
N SER A 151 -10.39 7.21 -7.96
CA SER A 151 -11.53 6.31 -8.17
C SER A 151 -11.36 5.46 -9.42
N TYR A 152 -11.76 4.19 -9.32
CA TYR A 152 -11.84 3.25 -10.46
C TYR A 152 -12.90 2.19 -10.21
N GLN A 153 -13.79 1.99 -11.18
CA GLN A 153 -14.89 1.00 -11.13
C GLN A 153 -15.73 1.03 -9.83
N GLY A 154 -15.96 2.22 -9.28
CA GLY A 154 -16.74 2.40 -8.05
C GLY A 154 -15.99 2.07 -6.75
N ILE A 155 -14.68 1.86 -6.81
CA ILE A 155 -13.79 1.75 -5.65
C ILE A 155 -13.02 3.06 -5.51
N ASP A 156 -12.94 3.55 -4.28
CA ASP A 156 -12.23 4.77 -3.91
C ASP A 156 -10.98 4.46 -3.10
N MET A 157 -9.85 5.01 -3.52
CA MET A 157 -8.56 5.01 -2.86
C MET A 157 -8.27 6.42 -2.34
N PHE A 158 -7.98 6.58 -1.06
CA PHE A 158 -7.68 7.89 -0.48
C PHE A 158 -6.18 8.09 -0.37
N VAL A 159 -5.62 9.07 -1.07
CA VAL A 159 -4.18 9.30 -1.12
C VAL A 159 -3.83 10.75 -0.79
N LYS A 160 -2.67 10.97 -0.17
CA LYS A 160 -2.06 12.30 -0.01
C LYS A 160 -0.54 12.17 0.00
N ASN A 161 0.13 13.29 -0.21
CA ASN A 161 1.60 13.38 -0.19
C ASN A 161 2.26 12.40 -1.18
N PHE A 162 1.74 12.32 -2.40
CA PHE A 162 2.38 11.60 -3.50
C PHE A 162 2.72 12.61 -4.60
N GLU A 163 3.93 12.50 -5.15
CA GLU A 163 4.36 13.34 -6.27
C GLU A 163 4.03 12.71 -7.62
N LEU A 164 4.01 11.38 -7.69
CA LEU A 164 3.96 10.64 -8.94
C LEU A 164 2.91 9.53 -8.93
N ILE A 165 2.43 9.21 -10.13
CA ILE A 165 1.52 8.11 -10.38
C ILE A 165 1.76 7.51 -11.76
N SER A 166 1.86 6.19 -11.81
CA SER A 166 2.37 5.43 -12.96
C SER A 166 1.60 4.14 -13.21
N ILE A 167 1.81 3.56 -14.40
CA ILE A 167 1.39 2.19 -14.71
C ILE A 167 2.43 1.20 -14.16
N ALA A 168 1.98 0.23 -13.37
CA ALA A 168 2.75 -0.94 -13.00
C ALA A 168 3.17 -1.72 -14.26
N GLY A 169 4.49 -1.88 -14.47
CA GLY A 169 5.05 -2.59 -15.62
C GLY A 169 5.20 -1.75 -16.90
N ASN A 170 4.84 -0.46 -16.89
CA ASN A 170 5.18 0.47 -17.97
C ASN A 170 5.59 1.86 -17.43
N PRO A 171 6.88 2.09 -17.15
CA PRO A 171 7.37 3.36 -16.60
C PRO A 171 7.37 4.52 -17.61
N ALA A 172 6.96 4.32 -18.87
CA ALA A 172 6.85 5.41 -19.86
C ALA A 172 5.61 6.31 -19.63
N THR A 173 4.73 5.90 -18.72
CA THR A 173 3.45 6.53 -18.40
C THR A 173 3.45 6.88 -16.93
N THR A 174 4.13 7.98 -16.64
CA THR A 174 4.21 8.60 -15.32
C THR A 174 3.61 10.00 -15.43
N PHE A 175 2.76 10.36 -14.48
CA PHE A 175 2.17 11.68 -14.37
C PHE A 175 2.61 12.33 -13.07
N GLY A 176 2.81 13.65 -13.08
CA GLY A 176 2.85 14.39 -11.82
C GLY A 176 1.48 14.34 -11.18
N PHE A 177 1.38 13.97 -9.90
CA PHE A 177 0.08 13.84 -9.22
C PHE A 177 -0.72 15.15 -9.29
N SER A 178 -0.04 16.30 -9.14
CA SER A 178 -0.64 17.62 -9.27
C SER A 178 -1.22 17.94 -10.66
N GLU A 179 -0.73 17.28 -11.71
CA GLU A 179 -1.18 17.50 -13.08
C GLU A 179 -2.52 16.81 -13.38
N ILE A 180 -2.89 15.80 -12.59
CA ILE A 180 -4.09 14.97 -12.79
C ILE A 180 -5.22 15.24 -11.79
N ILE A 181 -5.01 16.12 -10.82
CA ILE A 181 -6.06 16.55 -9.88
C ILE A 181 -7.28 17.08 -10.65
N GLY A 182 -8.46 16.58 -10.30
CA GLY A 182 -9.73 16.94 -10.93
C GLY A 182 -9.94 16.39 -12.34
N LYS A 183 -9.11 15.43 -12.79
CA LYS A 183 -9.16 14.85 -14.14
C LYS A 183 -9.32 13.35 -14.09
N SER A 184 -9.74 12.80 -15.23
CA SER A 184 -9.57 11.38 -15.56
C SER A 184 -8.30 11.19 -16.36
N PHE A 185 -7.62 10.07 -16.13
CA PHE A 185 -6.41 9.69 -16.84
C PHE A 185 -6.47 8.20 -17.17
N LEU A 186 -5.72 7.83 -18.21
CA LEU A 186 -5.56 6.44 -18.62
C LEU A 186 -4.17 6.00 -18.22
N VAL A 187 -4.15 4.89 -17.51
CA VAL A 187 -3.01 4.06 -17.16
C VAL A 187 -3.31 2.63 -17.61
#